data_AF-A0A5B0SAH6-F1
#
_entry.id   AF-A0A5B0SAH6-F1
#
_cell.length_a   1.000
_cell.length_b   1.000
_cell.length_c   1.000
_cell.angle_alpha   90.00
_cell.angle_beta   90.00
_cell.angle_gamma   90.00
#
_symmetry.space_group_name_H-M   'P 1'
#
loop_
_entity.id
_entity.type
_entity.pdbx_description
1 polymer ?
#
loop_
_entity_poly.entity_id
_entity_poly.type
_entity_poly.pdbx_seq_one_letter_code
_entity_poly.pdbx_strand_id
1 'polypeptide(L)' 'MVFVRYDRQVKVIVVNMARRGVPLDQINETIDRSVSPDSLSRWMHIYNNTRDV' A
#
# COMPACT_ATOMS: atom_id res chain seq x y z
N MET A 1 -1.19 1.67 18.47
CA MET A 1 -1.14 1.66 16.98
C MET A 1 -1.27 3.11 16.53
N VAL A 2 -0.18 3.77 16.16
CA VAL A 2 -0.19 5.20 15.80
C VAL A 2 -0.82 5.33 14.42
N PHE A 3 -1.93 6.07 14.33
CA PHE A 3 -2.62 6.31 13.07
C PHE A 3 -1.82 7.32 12.23
N VAL A 4 -0.82 6.84 11.49
CA VAL A 4 -0.08 7.68 10.55
C VAL A 4 -0.96 7.93 9.34
N ARG A 5 -1.32 9.19 9.09
CA ARG A 5 -2.05 9.59 7.89
C ARG A 5 -1.07 9.51 6.72
N TYR A 6 -1.05 8.37 6.03
CA TYR A 6 -0.19 8.19 4.86
C TYR A 6 -0.58 9.15 3.75
N ASP A 7 0.42 9.82 3.19
CA ASP A 7 0.29 10.64 1.99
C ASP A 7 -0.34 9.84 0.85
N ARG A 8 -1.19 10.51 0.07
CA ARG A 8 -1.88 9.86 -1.06
C ARG A 8 -0.89 9.27 -2.07
N GLN A 9 0.24 9.94 -2.29
CA GLN A 9 1.31 9.45 -3.17
C GLN A 9 1.92 8.14 -2.66
N VAL A 10 2.18 8.05 -1.35
CA VAL A 10 2.72 6.83 -0.72
C VAL A 10 1.77 5.64 -0.93
N LYS A 11 0.47 5.85 -0.73
CA LYS A 11 -0.54 4.79 -0.96
C LYS A 11 -0.51 4.28 -2.40
N VAL A 12 -0.44 5.19 -3.38
CA VAL A 12 -0.41 4.82 -4.80
C VAL A 12 0.86 4.05 -5.13
N ILE A 13 2.02 4.50 -4.65
CA ILE A 13 3.31 3.82 -4.86
C ILE A 13 3.28 2.40 -4.28
N VAL A 14 2.83 2.26 -3.03
CA VAL A 14 2.71 0.97 -2.33
C VAL A 14 1.79 0.00 -3.07
N VAL A 15 0.58 0.45 -3.46
CA VAL A 15 -0.37 -0.39 -4.21
C VAL A 15 0.20 -0.79 -5.57
N ASN A 16 0.90 0.11 -6.26
CA ASN A 16 1.47 -0.18 -7.58
C ASN A 16 2.61 -1.20 -7.49
N MET A 17 3.48 -1.09 -6.48
CA MET A 17 4.53 -2.09 -6.22
C MET A 17 3.94 -3.45 -5.81
N ALA A 18 2.96 -3.47 -4.91
CA ALA A 18 2.30 -4.70 -4.50
C ALA A 18 1.61 -5.41 -5.67
N ARG A 19 0.99 -4.66 -6.59
CA ARG A 19 0.41 -5.22 -7.83
C ARG A 19 1.44 -5.81 -8.78
N ARG A 20 2.69 -5.37 -8.74
CA ARG A 20 3.80 -5.95 -9.51
C ARG A 20 4.36 -7.22 -8.87
N GLY A 21 3.81 -7.66 -7.73
CA GLY A 21 4.29 -8.82 -6.98
C GLY A 21 5.47 -8.51 -6.06
N VAL A 22 5.76 -7.23 -5.80
CA VAL A 22 6.82 -6.84 -4.86
C VAL A 22 6.37 -7.17 -3.44
N PRO A 23 7.17 -7.87 -2.63
CA PRO A 23 6.82 -8.20 -1.26
C PRO A 23 6.79 -6.95 -0.37
N LEU A 24 5.93 -6.95 0.65
CA LEU A 24 5.72 -5.81 1.55
C LEU A 24 7.01 -5.35 2.25
N ASP A 25 7.91 -6.27 2.59
CA ASP A 25 9.21 -5.96 3.19
C ASP A 25 10.03 -5.04 2.29
N GLN A 26 10.18 -5.42 1.03
CA GLN A 26 10.91 -4.64 0.03
C GLN A 26 10.21 -3.30 -0.29
N ILE A 27 8.87 -3.27 -0.25
CA ILE A 27 8.12 -2.02 -0.37
C ILE A 27 8.44 -1.10 0.80
N ASN A 28 8.42 -1.61 2.03
CA ASN A 28 8.70 -0.86 3.25
C ASN A 28 10.12 -0.29 3.25
N GLU A 29 11.11 -1.08 2.79
CA GLU A 29 12.48 -0.61 2.56
C GLU A 29 12.53 0.50 1.51
N THR A 30 11.80 0.36 0.40
CA THR A 30 11.80 1.35 -0.70
C THR A 30 11.20 2.69 -0.29
N ILE A 31 10.17 2.69 0.54
CA ILE A 31 9.47 3.91 0.97
C ILE A 31 9.96 4.45 2.32
N ASP A 32 10.94 3.78 2.95
CA ASP A 32 11.45 4.06 4.30
C ASP A 32 10.31 4.21 5.35
N ARG A 33 9.26 3.39 5.21
CA ARG A 33 8.10 3.38 6.11
C ARG A 33 7.64 1.97 6.37
N SER A 34 7.27 1.68 7.61
CA SER A 34 6.64 0.42 7.97
C SER A 34 5.13 0.48 7.70
N VAL A 35 4.70 0.02 6.53
CA VAL A 35 3.29 -0.18 6.21
C VAL A 35 2.87 -1.55 6.73
N SER A 36 1.77 -1.59 7.48
CA SER A 36 1.19 -2.84 7.97
C SER A 36 0.50 -3.63 6.84
N PRO A 37 0.54 -4.97 6.86
CA PRO A 37 -0.11 -5.80 5.86
C PRO A 37 -1.62 -5.55 5.77
N ASP A 38 -2.30 -5.27 6.89
CA ASP A 38 -3.71 -4.86 6.90
C ASP A 38 -4.00 -3.60 6.09
N SER A 39 -3.10 -2.61 6.17
CA SER A 39 -3.23 -1.35 5.43
C SER A 39 -3.06 -1.59 3.93
N LEU A 40 -2.06 -2.40 3.56
CA LEU A 40 -1.86 -2.80 2.17
C LEU A 40 -3.08 -3.56 1.63
N SER A 41 -3.58 -4.54 2.36
CA SER A 41 -4.75 -5.34 1.98
C SER A 41 -5.99 -4.46 1.76
N ARG A 42 -6.23 -3.51 2.67
CA ARG A 42 -7.31 -2.52 2.52
C ARG A 42 -7.14 -1.65 1.28
N TRP A 43 -5.94 -1.14 1.00
CA TRP A 43 -5.71 -0.31 -0.18
C TRP A 43 -5.84 -1.12 -1.48
N MET A 44 -5.41 -2.38 -1.48
CA MET A 44 -5.57 -3.28 -2.63
C MET A 44 -7.05 -3.59 -2.89
N HIS A 45 -7.84 -3.80 -1.83
CA HIS A 45 -9.28 -4.00 -1.92
C HIS A 45 -10.00 -2.78 -2.49
N ILE A 46 -9.68 -1.58 -1.98
CA ILE A 46 -10.22 -0.32 -2.53
C ILE A 46 -9.83 -0.17 -4.00
N TYR A 47 -8.56 -0.42 -4.34
CA TYR A 47 -8.09 -0.31 -5.73
C TYR A 47 -8.85 -1.25 -6.67
N ASN A 48 -9.05 -2.51 -6.28
CA ASN A 48 -9.80 -3.49 -7.08
C ASN A 48 -11.26 -3.08 -7.24
N ASN A 49 -11.92 -2.62 -6.17
CA ASN A 49 -13.31 -2.16 -6.21
C ASN A 49 -13.48 -0.91 -7.09
N THR A 50 -12.54 0.04 -7.03
CA THR A 50 -12.59 1.25 -7.88
C THR A 50 -12.25 0.97 -9.36
N ARG A 51 -11.66 -0.20 -9.67
CA ARG A 51 -11.40 -0.64 -11.06
C ARG A 51 -12.58 -1.39 -11.67
N ASP A 52 -13.55 -1.77 -10.84
CA ASP A 52 -14.76 -2.50 -11.20
C ASP A 52 -15.93 -1.56 -11.53
N VAL A 53 -15.72 -0.22 -11.45
CA VAL A 53 -16.69 0.83 -11.80
C VAL A 53 -16.31 1.59 -13.07
#